data_AF-A0A8A7KMA1-F1
#
_entry.id   AF-A0A8A7KMA1-F1
#
_cell.length_a   1.000
_cell.length_b   1.000
_cell.length_c   1.000
_cell.angle_alpha   90.00
_cell.angle_beta   90.00
_cell.angle_gamma   90.00
#
_symmetry.space_group_name_H-M   'P 1'
#
loop_
_entity.id
_entity.type
_entity.pdbx_description
1 polymer ?
#
loop_
_entity_poly.entity_id
_entity_poly.type
_entity_poly.pdbx_seq_one_letter_code
_entity_poly.pdbx_strand_id
1 'polypeptide(L)' 'MDMTEEAITHALASEIFSKLKDAEYGEIPYRGHRVLFEAGKRRENNEPREATVEVVDQEGYRVELYNMEFNN' A
#
# COMPACT_ATOMS: atom_id res chain seq x y z
N MET A 1 -3.75 -7.82 -22.51
CA MET A 1 -4.12 -7.27 -21.20
C MET A 1 -3.87 -8.38 -20.21
N ASP A 2 -2.76 -8.27 -19.49
CA ASP A 2 -2.29 -9.27 -18.56
C ASP A 2 -3.11 -9.13 -17.27
N MET A 3 -4.06 -10.03 -17.04
CA MET A 3 -4.98 -10.00 -15.90
C MET A 3 -4.26 -10.11 -14.54
N THR A 4 -2.97 -10.37 -14.58
CA THR A 4 -2.10 -10.58 -13.43
C THR A 4 -1.74 -9.28 -12.72
N GLU A 5 -1.58 -8.16 -13.44
CA GLU A 5 -1.18 -6.88 -12.84
C GLU A 5 -2.27 -6.25 -11.96
N GLU A 6 -3.55 -6.30 -12.39
CA GLU A 6 -4.67 -5.69 -11.65
C GLU A 6 -5.05 -6.47 -10.37
N ALA A 7 -4.98 -7.81 -10.41
CA ALA A 7 -5.31 -8.64 -9.24
C ALA A 7 -4.30 -8.46 -8.09
N ILE A 8 -3.05 -8.19 -8.46
CA ILE A 8 -1.96 -7.91 -7.53
C ILE A 8 -2.22 -6.60 -6.78
N THR A 9 -2.72 -5.57 -7.46
CA THR A 9 -2.97 -4.26 -6.85
C THR A 9 -4.10 -4.32 -5.83
N HIS A 10 -5.16 -5.08 -6.10
CA HIS A 10 -6.34 -5.12 -5.23
C HIS A 10 -6.10 -5.90 -3.91
N ALA A 11 -5.39 -7.04 -3.98
CA ALA A 11 -5.04 -7.82 -2.80
C ALA A 11 -4.07 -7.06 -1.89
N LEU A 12 -3.06 -6.41 -2.50
CA LEU A 12 -2.09 -5.60 -1.77
C LEU A 12 -2.75 -4.36 -1.14
N ALA A 13 -3.63 -3.68 -1.87
CA ALA A 13 -4.41 -2.55 -1.36
C ALA A 13 -5.25 -2.93 -0.13
N SER A 14 -5.91 -4.09 -0.18
CA SER A 14 -6.71 -4.58 0.95
C SER A 14 -5.86 -4.87 2.18
N GLU A 15 -4.67 -5.46 1.99
CA GLU A 15 -3.74 -5.74 3.08
C GLU A 15 -3.17 -4.45 3.69
N ILE A 16 -2.78 -3.49 2.85
CA ILE A 16 -2.34 -2.15 3.29
C ILE A 16 -3.45 -1.47 4.09
N PHE A 17 -4.68 -1.43 3.55
CA PHE A 17 -5.83 -0.85 4.24
C PHE A 17 -6.03 -1.48 5.62
N SER A 18 -6.03 -2.82 5.70
CA SER A 18 -6.21 -3.53 6.96
C SER A 18 -5.13 -3.18 7.98
N LYS A 19 -3.86 -3.09 7.58
CA LYS A 19 -2.76 -2.73 8.49
C LYS A 19 -2.86 -1.28 8.95
N LEU A 20 -3.27 -0.37 8.07
CA LEU A 20 -3.41 1.06 8.39
C LEU A 20 -4.58 1.38 9.34
N LYS A 21 -5.50 0.42 9.56
CA LYS A 21 -6.52 0.55 10.61
C LYS A 21 -5.89 0.57 12.01
N ASP A 22 -4.83 -0.21 12.21
CA ASP A 22 -4.17 -0.40 13.51
C ASP A 22 -2.82 0.34 13.62
N ALA A 23 -2.22 0.76 12.49
CA ALA A 23 -0.93 1.44 12.44
C ALA A 23 -0.94 2.66 11.49
N GLU A 24 0.03 3.56 11.64
CA GLU A 24 0.23 4.69 10.72
C GLU A 24 1.20 4.38 9.58
N TYR A 25 2.03 3.35 9.72
CA TYR A 25 2.97 2.92 8.69
C TYR A 25 3.15 1.41 8.76
N GLY A 26 3.69 0.82 7.70
CA GLY A 26 4.05 -0.58 7.70
C GLY A 26 4.77 -1.01 6.45
N GLU A 27 5.07 -2.30 6.40
CA GLU A 27 5.71 -2.92 5.25
C GLU A 27 5.11 -4.29 4.95
N ILE A 28 5.09 -4.64 3.66
CA ILE A 28 4.68 -5.94 3.14
C ILE A 28 5.74 -6.43 2.16
N PRO A 29 6.31 -7.64 2.36
CA PRO A 29 7.17 -8.24 1.35
C PRO A 29 6.34 -8.66 0.13
N TYR A 30 6.78 -8.27 -1.07
CA TYR A 30 6.06 -8.54 -2.32
C TYR A 30 7.02 -8.98 -3.43
N ARG A 31 7.00 -10.26 -3.82
CA ARG A 31 7.76 -10.83 -4.96
C ARG A 31 9.22 -10.34 -5.07
N GLY A 32 9.97 -10.41 -3.98
CA GLY A 32 11.37 -9.98 -3.94
C GLY A 32 11.59 -8.47 -3.77
N HIS A 33 10.52 -7.69 -3.67
CA HIS A 33 10.51 -6.28 -3.29
C HIS A 33 9.91 -6.13 -1.88
N ARG A 34 10.02 -4.94 -1.32
CA ARG A 34 9.29 -4.54 -0.12
C ARG A 34 8.39 -3.38 -0.47
N VAL A 35 7.15 -3.46 -0.04
CA VAL A 35 6.16 -2.41 -0.19
C VAL A 35 6.04 -1.73 1.16
N LEU A 36 6.59 -0.53 1.27
CA LEU A 36 6.41 0.35 2.41
C LEU A 36 5.16 1.18 2.19
N PHE A 37 4.41 1.45 3.26
CA PHE A 37 3.23 2.28 3.16
C PHE A 37 3.04 3.12 4.41
N GLU A 38 2.45 4.30 4.23
CA GLU A 38 2.16 5.28 5.26
C GLU A 38 0.73 5.77 5.12
N ALA A 39 0.01 5.91 6.24
CA ALA A 39 -1.32 6.50 6.28
C ALA A 39 -1.24 7.97 5.88
N GLY A 40 -2.01 8.34 4.86
CA GLY A 40 -2.31 9.72 4.54
C GLY A 40 -3.48 10.24 5.36
N LYS A 41 -4.42 10.92 4.70
CA LYS A 41 -5.66 11.34 5.37
C LYS A 41 -6.48 10.14 5.83
N ARG A 42 -7.17 10.33 6.94
CA ARG A 42 -8.20 9.43 7.46
C ARG A 42 -9.59 10.04 7.28
N ARG A 43 -10.61 9.19 7.28
CA ARG A 43 -12.02 9.57 7.34
C ARG A 43 -12.42 9.98 8.75
N GLU A 44 -13.60 10.56 8.91
CA GLU A 44 -14.13 11.00 10.21
C GLU A 44 -14.28 9.85 11.24
N ASN A 45 -14.45 8.62 10.75
CA ASN A 45 -14.49 7.40 11.57
C ASN A 45 -13.10 6.79 11.84
N ASN A 46 -12.02 7.55 11.60
CA ASN A 46 -10.63 7.15 11.73
C ASN A 46 -10.15 6.04 10.76
N GLU A 47 -10.95 5.68 9.75
CA GLU A 47 -10.51 4.73 8.72
C GLU A 47 -9.55 5.37 7.72
N PRO A 48 -8.55 4.62 7.20
CA PRO A 48 -7.65 5.13 6.17
C PRO A 48 -8.42 5.57 4.93
N ARG A 49 -8.19 6.81 4.47
CA ARG A 49 -8.74 7.32 3.21
C ARG A 49 -7.69 7.31 2.12
N GLU A 50 -6.48 7.70 2.48
CA GLU A 50 -5.34 7.79 1.59
C GLU A 50 -4.17 7.03 2.20
N ALA A 51 -3.30 6.48 1.36
CA ALA A 51 -2.02 5.93 1.77
C ALA A 51 -0.95 6.26 0.73
N THR A 52 0.23 6.62 1.21
CA THR A 52 1.42 6.68 0.37
C THR A 52 2.01 5.28 0.32
N VAL A 53 2.26 4.75 -0.89
CA VAL A 53 2.83 3.42 -1.08
C VAL A 53 4.14 3.56 -1.86
N GLU A 54 5.19 3.00 -1.29
CA GLU A 54 6.53 3.00 -1.84
C GLU A 54 6.98 1.55 -2.06
N VAL A 55 7.41 1.24 -3.27
CA VAL A 55 8.00 -0.06 -3.59
C VAL A 55 9.52 0.11 -3.61
N VAL A 56 10.21 -0.65 -2.78
CA VAL A 56 11.67 -0.69 -2.72
C VAL A 56 12.19 -2.07 -3.12
N ASP A 57 13.36 -2.12 -3.74
CA ASP A 57 14.05 -3.37 -4.05
C ASP A 57 14.75 -3.99 -2.82
N GLN A 58 15.49 -5.08 -3.01
CA GLN A 58 16.21 -5.77 -1.93
C GLN A 58 17.38 -4.97 -1.36
N GLU A 59 17.90 -4.02 -2.12
CA GLU A 59 18.99 -3.14 -1.73
C GLU A 59 18.46 -1.89 -1.00
N GLY A 60 17.15 -1.67 -1.04
CA GLY A 60 16.45 -0.56 -0.39
C GLY A 60 16.28 0.66 -1.29
N TYR A 61 16.52 0.54 -2.59
CA TYR A 61 16.27 1.64 -3.52
C TYR A 61 14.79 1.71 -3.88
N ARG A 62 14.25 2.92 -3.87
CA ARG A 62 12.89 3.21 -4.33
C ARG A 62 12.78 2.92 -5.83
N VAL A 63 11.93 1.95 -6.15
CA VAL A 63 11.55 1.59 -7.51
C VAL A 63 10.35 2.42 -7.94
N GLU A 64 9.32 2.48 -7.08
CA GLU A 64 8.07 3.18 -7.38
C GLU A 64 7.51 3.89 -6.14
N LEU A 65 6.77 4.98 -6.37
CA LEU A 65 6.04 5.71 -5.34
C LEU A 65 4.71 6.18 -5.93
N TYR A 66 3.62 5.86 -5.25
CA TYR A 66 2.29 6.31 -5.64
C TYR A 66 1.40 6.54 -4.43
N ASN A 67 0.42 7.43 -4.59
CA ASN A 67 -0.62 7.66 -3.59
C ASN A 67 -1.83 6.82 -3.94
N MET A 68 -2.28 6.01 -3.00
CA MET A 68 -3.46 5.18 -3.11
C MET A 68 -4.62 5.83 -2.35
N GLU A 69 -5.79 5.88 -2.98
CA GLU A 69 -7.04 6.31 -2.34
C GLU A 69 -7.96 5.11 -2.14
N PHE A 70 -8.43 4.90 -0.92
CA PHE A 70 -9.39 3.85 -0.58
C PHE A 70 -10.81 4.35 -0.79
N ASN A 71 -11.38 4.03 -1.95
CA ASN A 71 -12.79 4.21 -2.27
C ASN A 71 -13.58 2.97 -1.81
N ASN A 72 -13.72 2.81 -0.49
CA ASN A 72 -14.66 1.86 0.10
C ASN A 72 -16.01 2.54 0.32
#